data_AF-A0A261AQQ6-F1
#
_entry.id   AF-A0A261AQQ6-F1
#
_cell.length_a   1.000
_cell.length_b   1.000
_cell.length_c   1.000
_cell.angle_alpha   90.00
_cell.angle_beta   90.00
_cell.angle_gamma   90.00
#
_symmetry.space_group_name_H-M   'P 1'
#
loop_
_entity.id
_entity.type
_entity.pdbx_description
1 polymer ?
#
loop_
_entity_poly.entity_id
_entity_poly.type
_entity_poly.pdbx_seq_one_letter_code
_entity_poly.pdbx_strand_id
1 'polypeptide(L)'
;MSETPLDAPTTSDTPKLVQKRRFNYTLAYKMEVIKWAESTNNCQASTRFGVPRQCIQSWRKMKNELLLEEIQGKSGKKKRLGGGGRPLKNVEVDEKLEEWLKEKQADGVKITGKMIKEYAITISANEDFKASNGWLQRFMIRHGLAPPTRNQKTSASESSSGGFEDLLNQLLQQSELKELIGVGGEVGGVEEEEEEEAGPPIDMGAELQKLLGKFGDN
;
A
#
# COMPACT_ATOMS: atom_id res chain seq x y z
N MET A 1 31.41 -19.25 72.17
CA MET A 1 29.95 -19.22 71.89
C MET A 1 29.81 -18.82 70.43
N SER A 2 29.53 -19.80 69.60
CA SER A 2 29.36 -19.70 68.15
C SER A 2 27.86 -19.69 67.86
N GLU A 3 27.33 -18.60 67.31
CA GLU A 3 25.97 -18.60 66.77
C GLU A 3 25.89 -17.83 65.45
N THR A 4 25.60 -18.58 64.41
CA THR A 4 24.69 -18.25 63.30
C THR A 4 23.82 -19.51 63.09
N PRO A 5 22.66 -19.47 62.38
CA PRO A 5 21.91 -18.36 61.79
C PRO A 5 20.38 -18.42 62.10
N LEU A 6 19.62 -17.36 61.79
CA LEU A 6 18.16 -17.45 61.68
C LEU A 6 17.73 -16.90 60.33
N ASP A 7 17.31 -17.82 59.47
CA ASP A 7 16.74 -17.62 58.14
C ASP A 7 15.54 -16.67 58.17
N ALA A 8 15.59 -15.64 57.33
CA ALA A 8 14.43 -14.85 56.96
C ALA A 8 13.72 -15.53 55.77
N PRO A 9 12.42 -15.87 55.87
CA PRO A 9 11.69 -16.42 54.72
C PRO A 9 11.47 -15.32 53.67
N THR A 10 12.23 -15.42 52.57
CA THR A 10 11.98 -14.69 51.33
C THR A 10 10.67 -15.20 50.74
N THR A 11 9.57 -14.48 50.97
CA THR A 11 8.29 -14.76 50.31
C THR A 11 8.19 -13.86 49.09
N SER A 12 8.81 -14.28 47.97
CA SER A 12 8.65 -13.65 46.66
C SER A 12 7.38 -14.18 45.99
N ASP A 13 6.23 -13.60 46.33
CA ASP A 13 5.00 -13.79 45.56
C ASP A 13 4.47 -12.43 45.11
N THR A 14 5.10 -11.90 44.07
CA THR A 14 4.66 -10.66 43.42
C THR A 14 3.56 -11.02 42.43
N PRO A 15 2.30 -10.54 42.61
CA PRO A 15 1.22 -10.90 41.71
C PRO A 15 1.47 -10.37 40.29
N LYS A 16 1.38 -11.26 39.30
CA LYS A 16 1.48 -10.92 37.87
C LYS A 16 0.41 -9.90 37.49
N LEU A 17 0.82 -8.67 37.18
CA LEU A 17 -0.06 -7.60 36.72
C LEU A 17 -0.79 -8.03 35.44
N VAL A 18 -2.12 -8.14 35.49
CA VAL A 18 -2.96 -8.42 34.32
C VAL A 18 -2.79 -7.28 33.31
N GLN A 19 -2.18 -7.57 32.17
CA GLN A 19 -1.94 -6.58 31.14
C GLN A 19 -3.28 -6.08 30.57
N LYS A 20 -3.51 -4.77 30.66
CA LYS A 20 -4.71 -4.13 30.11
C LYS A 20 -4.69 -4.25 28.59
N ARG A 21 -5.68 -4.96 28.02
CA ARG A 21 -5.85 -5.08 26.57
C ARG A 21 -6.00 -3.70 25.94
N ARG A 22 -5.23 -3.43 24.89
CA ARG A 22 -5.35 -2.18 24.10
C ARG A 22 -6.54 -2.31 23.15
N PHE A 23 -7.53 -1.43 23.31
CA PHE A 23 -8.68 -1.36 22.43
C PHE A 23 -8.40 -0.45 21.22
N ASN A 24 -8.83 -0.88 20.04
CA ASN A 24 -8.72 -0.10 18.80
C ASN A 24 -10.11 0.36 18.35
N TYR A 25 -10.38 1.66 18.48
CA TYR A 25 -11.67 2.27 18.14
C TYR A 25 -11.69 2.79 16.70
N THR A 26 -12.82 2.64 16.01
CA THR A 26 -13.02 3.23 14.68
C THR A 26 -13.14 4.74 14.78
N LEU A 27 -12.82 5.46 13.70
CA LEU A 27 -12.92 6.91 13.67
C LEU A 27 -14.37 7.37 13.82
N ALA A 28 -15.30 6.66 13.17
CA ALA A 28 -16.74 6.89 13.32
C ALA A 28 -17.19 6.78 14.79
N TYR A 29 -16.74 5.73 15.49
CA TYR A 29 -17.05 5.56 16.91
C TYR A 29 -16.43 6.66 17.77
N LYS A 30 -15.17 7.05 17.52
CA LYS A 30 -14.56 8.19 18.23
C LYS A 30 -15.37 9.46 18.03
N MET A 31 -15.87 9.71 16.82
CA MET A 31 -16.68 10.88 16.51
C MET A 31 -18.04 10.87 17.22
N GLU A 32 -18.71 9.72 17.26
CA GLU A 32 -19.95 9.53 18.03
C GLU A 32 -19.75 9.85 19.52
N VAL A 33 -18.69 9.30 20.12
CA VAL A 33 -18.34 9.54 21.52
C VAL A 33 -18.02 11.02 21.76
N ILE A 34 -17.32 11.69 20.84
CA ILE A 34 -17.04 13.13 20.94
C ILE A 34 -18.33 13.94 20.89
N LYS A 35 -19.20 13.69 19.91
CA LYS A 35 -20.48 14.41 19.74
C LYS A 35 -21.32 14.34 21.03
N TRP A 36 -21.38 13.15 21.64
CA TRP A 36 -22.08 12.96 22.90
C TRP A 36 -21.39 13.63 24.10
N ALA A 37 -20.05 13.58 24.16
CA ALA A 37 -19.29 14.21 25.24
C ALA A 37 -19.34 15.75 25.19
N GLU A 38 -19.61 16.34 24.03
CA GLU A 38 -19.81 17.78 23.84
C GLU A 38 -21.20 18.24 24.25
N SER A 39 -22.24 17.42 24.06
CA SER A 39 -23.60 17.73 24.52
C SER A 39 -23.79 17.52 26.03
N THR A 40 -22.96 16.68 26.64
CA THR A 40 -23.00 16.35 28.06
C THR A 40 -21.66 16.69 28.74
N ASN A 41 -20.87 15.69 29.12
CA ASN A 41 -19.49 15.82 29.58
C ASN A 41 -18.70 14.51 29.41
N ASN A 42 -17.38 14.60 29.56
CA ASN A 42 -16.47 13.45 29.35
C ASN A 42 -16.66 12.32 30.37
N CYS A 43 -17.13 12.60 31.60
CA CYS A 43 -17.29 11.59 32.65
C CYS A 43 -18.51 10.71 32.38
N GLN A 44 -19.64 11.33 32.02
CA GLN A 44 -20.82 10.59 31.64
C GLN A 44 -20.57 9.82 30.33
N ALA A 45 -19.74 10.36 29.42
CA ALA A 45 -19.41 9.72 28.14
C ALA A 45 -18.58 8.47 28.37
N SER A 46 -17.61 8.57 29.29
CA SER A 46 -16.79 7.45 29.72
C SER A 46 -17.64 6.31 30.27
N THR A 47 -18.64 6.64 31.10
CA THR A 47 -19.57 5.67 31.69
C THR A 47 -20.47 5.04 30.61
N ARG A 48 -21.04 5.86 29.72
CA ARG A 48 -21.99 5.42 28.69
C ARG A 48 -21.34 4.50 27.65
N PHE A 49 -20.13 4.83 27.21
CA PHE A 49 -19.45 4.16 26.10
C PHE A 49 -18.38 3.15 26.56
N GLY A 50 -18.06 3.08 27.86
CA GLY A 50 -17.00 2.19 28.37
C GLY A 50 -15.59 2.60 27.94
N VAL A 51 -15.41 3.85 27.50
CA VAL A 51 -14.13 4.39 27.03
C VAL A 51 -13.48 5.17 28.17
N PRO A 52 -12.17 4.98 28.46
CA PRO A 52 -11.50 5.80 29.47
C PRO A 52 -11.59 7.29 29.18
N ARG A 53 -11.91 8.11 30.19
CA ARG A 53 -12.00 9.58 30.07
C ARG A 53 -10.79 10.22 29.37
N GLN A 54 -9.58 9.71 29.62
CA GLN A 54 -8.35 10.18 28.98
C GLN A 54 -8.37 9.99 27.45
N CYS A 55 -8.91 8.86 26.96
CA CYS A 55 -9.07 8.63 25.53
C CYS A 55 -10.02 9.65 24.91
N ILE A 56 -11.17 9.91 25.56
CA ILE A 56 -12.15 10.89 25.11
C ILE A 56 -11.53 12.29 25.05
N GLN A 57 -10.77 12.69 26.08
CA GLN A 57 -10.08 13.97 26.09
C GLN A 57 -9.05 14.07 24.96
N SER A 58 -8.27 13.02 24.71
CA SER A 58 -7.33 12.97 23.59
C SER A 58 -8.04 13.08 22.24
N TRP A 59 -9.14 12.35 22.03
CA TRP A 59 -9.90 12.39 20.78
C TRP A 59 -10.53 13.75 20.52
N ARG A 60 -10.99 14.45 21.56
CA ARG A 60 -11.48 15.82 21.45
C ARG A 60 -10.41 16.80 20.96
N LYS A 61 -9.14 16.62 21.37
CA LYS A 61 -8.03 17.44 20.84
C LYS A 61 -7.81 17.22 19.34
N MET A 62 -8.02 16.00 18.87
CA MET A 62 -7.86 15.60 17.46
C MET A 62 -9.19 15.67 16.68
N LYS A 63 -10.22 16.35 17.21
CA LYS A 63 -11.57 16.36 16.61
C LYS A 63 -11.56 16.88 15.18
N ASN A 64 -10.82 17.96 14.91
CA ASN A 64 -10.75 18.57 13.59
C ASN A 64 -10.15 17.61 12.54
N GLU A 65 -9.12 16.85 12.92
CA GLU A 65 -8.52 15.83 12.06
C GLU A 65 -9.49 14.69 11.77
N LEU A 66 -10.25 14.24 12.79
CA LEU A 66 -11.29 13.22 12.61
C LEU A 66 -12.41 13.69 11.68
N LEU A 67 -12.80 14.96 11.78
CA LEU A 67 -13.85 15.56 10.96
C LEU A 67 -13.40 15.73 9.52
N LEU A 68 -12.14 16.13 9.30
CA LEU A 68 -11.56 16.22 7.96
C LEU A 68 -11.55 14.84 7.27
N GLU A 69 -11.25 13.76 8.00
CA GLU A 69 -11.32 12.41 7.44
C GLU A 69 -12.73 11.94 7.12
N GLU A 70 -13.72 12.34 7.93
CA GLU A 70 -15.13 12.04 7.70
C GLU A 70 -15.65 12.72 6.42
N ILE A 71 -15.30 13.99 6.21
CA ILE A 71 -15.62 14.75 4.98
C ILE A 71 -14.98 14.11 3.75
N GLN A 72 -13.74 13.60 3.87
CA GLN A 72 -13.03 12.94 2.78
C GLN A 72 -13.63 11.57 2.39
N GLY A 73 -14.76 11.16 2.97
CA GLY A 73 -15.48 9.93 2.61
C GLY A 73 -14.72 8.65 2.97
N LYS A 74 -13.73 8.73 3.84
CA LYS A 74 -12.87 7.60 4.19
C LYS A 74 -13.65 6.67 5.14
N SER A 75 -13.97 5.47 4.66
CA SER A 75 -14.78 4.41 5.31
C SER A 75 -14.81 4.45 6.84
N GLY A 76 -16.02 4.41 7.42
CA GLY A 76 -16.24 4.33 8.88
C GLY A 76 -15.58 3.13 9.59
N LYS A 77 -15.00 2.19 8.83
CA LYS A 77 -14.21 1.06 9.34
C LYS A 77 -12.78 1.44 9.72
N LYS A 78 -12.28 2.62 9.30
CA LYS A 78 -10.92 3.08 9.60
C LYS A 78 -10.74 3.29 11.10
N LYS A 79 -9.57 2.94 11.65
CA LYS A 79 -9.26 3.03 13.10
C LYS A 79 -8.16 4.04 13.45
N ARG A 80 -7.36 4.45 12.46
CA ARG A 80 -6.23 5.38 12.59
C ARG A 80 -6.40 6.53 11.62
N LEU A 81 -5.92 7.71 11.97
CA LEU A 81 -5.79 8.82 11.04
C LEU A 81 -4.75 8.48 9.95
N GLY A 82 -4.85 9.14 8.81
CA GLY A 82 -3.88 9.11 7.72
C GLY A 82 -2.51 9.53 8.23
N GLY A 83 -1.45 8.90 7.72
CA GLY A 83 -0.09 9.12 8.23
C GLY A 83 0.17 8.51 9.61
N GLY A 84 -0.84 8.05 10.35
CA GLY A 84 -0.66 7.42 11.65
C GLY A 84 -0.02 6.02 11.60
N GLY A 85 0.43 5.55 10.45
CA GLY A 85 1.15 4.29 10.28
C GLY A 85 2.64 4.41 10.59
N ARG A 86 3.41 3.36 10.27
CA ARG A 86 4.87 3.48 10.24
C ARG A 86 5.23 4.38 9.05
N PRO A 87 6.00 5.46 9.23
CA PRO A 87 6.43 6.30 8.12
C PRO A 87 7.34 5.50 7.18
N LEU A 88 7.35 5.89 5.92
CA LEU A 88 8.24 5.32 4.94
C LEU A 88 9.66 5.80 5.21
N LYS A 89 10.63 4.87 5.24
CA LYS A 89 12.03 5.21 5.54
C LYS A 89 12.72 5.93 4.38
N ASN A 90 12.45 5.50 3.16
CA ASN A 90 13.13 5.97 1.95
C ASN A 90 12.09 6.63 1.03
N VAL A 91 11.61 7.81 1.43
CA VAL A 91 10.60 8.56 0.66
C VAL A 91 11.14 8.97 -0.70
N GLU A 92 12.36 9.50 -0.75
CA GLU A 92 13.00 9.95 -2.00
C GLU A 92 13.15 8.83 -3.04
N VAL A 93 13.48 7.60 -2.59
CA VAL A 93 13.57 6.43 -3.48
C VAL A 93 12.20 6.05 -4.03
N ASP A 94 11.17 6.17 -3.20
CA ASP A 94 9.79 5.83 -3.58
C ASP A 94 9.25 6.81 -4.64
N GLU A 95 9.45 8.10 -4.43
CA GLU A 95 9.01 9.17 -5.34
C GLU A 95 9.71 9.08 -6.70
N LYS A 96 11.05 8.97 -6.71
CA LYS A 96 11.82 8.81 -7.95
C LYS A 96 11.44 7.54 -8.72
N LEU A 97 11.19 6.44 -8.01
CA LEU A 97 10.79 5.19 -8.62
C LEU A 97 9.37 5.26 -9.19
N GLU A 98 8.46 6.01 -8.56
CA GLU A 98 7.12 6.28 -9.11
C GLU A 98 7.20 7.07 -10.42
N GLU A 99 8.04 8.11 -10.48
CA GLU A 99 8.27 8.89 -11.70
C GLU A 99 8.80 8.02 -12.84
N TRP A 100 9.84 7.24 -12.56
CA TRP A 100 10.41 6.29 -13.53
C TRP A 100 9.38 5.26 -14.01
N LEU A 101 8.51 4.78 -13.11
CA LEU A 101 7.47 3.83 -13.46
C LEU A 101 6.45 4.45 -14.44
N LYS A 102 6.04 5.71 -14.20
CA LYS A 102 5.11 6.43 -15.08
C LYS A 102 5.70 6.66 -16.46
N GLU A 103 6.98 7.03 -16.53
CA GLU A 103 7.72 7.17 -17.79
C GLU A 103 7.73 5.84 -18.56
N LYS A 104 8.11 4.74 -17.91
CA LYS A 104 8.17 3.43 -18.56
C LYS A 104 6.80 2.88 -18.97
N GLN A 105 5.75 3.22 -18.23
CA GLN A 105 4.38 2.89 -18.61
C GLN A 105 3.92 3.70 -19.83
N ALA A 106 4.30 4.97 -19.94
CA ALA A 106 4.04 5.79 -21.12
C ALA A 106 4.79 5.27 -22.36
N ASP A 107 5.99 4.74 -22.17
CA ASP A 107 6.79 4.08 -23.22
C ASP A 107 6.20 2.71 -23.65
N GLY A 108 5.15 2.20 -22.98
CA GLY A 108 4.57 0.89 -23.26
C GLY A 108 5.43 -0.30 -22.82
N VAL A 109 6.45 -0.08 -21.99
CA VAL A 109 7.37 -1.11 -21.54
C VAL A 109 6.73 -1.96 -20.44
N LYS A 110 6.82 -3.29 -20.56
CA LYS A 110 6.40 -4.22 -19.50
C LYS A 110 7.42 -4.22 -18.37
N ILE A 111 7.05 -3.64 -17.24
CA ILE A 111 7.94 -3.49 -16.08
C ILE A 111 7.82 -4.73 -15.18
N THR A 112 8.94 -5.44 -14.98
CA THR A 112 9.00 -6.60 -14.09
C THR A 112 9.48 -6.19 -12.69
N GLY A 113 9.06 -6.92 -11.65
CA GLY A 113 9.49 -6.66 -10.28
C GLY A 113 11.01 -6.68 -10.06
N LYS A 114 11.75 -7.45 -10.86
CA LYS A 114 13.23 -7.43 -10.88
C LYS A 114 13.77 -6.05 -11.27
N MET A 115 13.25 -5.48 -12.36
CA MET A 115 13.64 -4.14 -12.83
C MET A 115 13.35 -3.07 -11.77
N ILE A 116 12.21 -3.17 -11.08
CA ILE A 116 11.85 -2.25 -10.00
C ILE A 116 12.88 -2.31 -8.87
N LYS A 117 13.29 -3.51 -8.46
CA LYS A 117 14.30 -3.68 -7.41
C LYS A 117 15.67 -3.15 -7.83
N GLU A 118 16.11 -3.46 -9.04
CA GLU A 118 17.39 -3.01 -9.58
C GLU A 118 17.44 -1.48 -9.64
N TYR A 119 16.41 -0.86 -10.21
CA TYR A 119 16.33 0.60 -10.27
C TYR A 119 16.28 1.22 -8.87
N ALA A 120 15.52 0.63 -7.94
CA ALA A 120 15.44 1.09 -6.56
C ALA A 120 16.78 1.05 -5.81
N ILE A 121 17.61 0.02 -6.07
CA ILE A 121 18.97 -0.08 -5.50
C ILE A 121 19.85 1.01 -6.12
N THR A 122 19.81 1.18 -7.44
CA THR A 122 20.61 2.18 -8.18
C THR A 122 20.35 3.61 -7.70
N ILE A 123 19.09 3.96 -7.45
CA ILE A 123 18.74 5.32 -7.00
C ILE A 123 18.86 5.51 -5.48
N SER A 124 19.09 4.44 -4.72
CA SER A 124 19.20 4.53 -3.26
C SER A 124 20.54 5.11 -2.85
N ALA A 125 20.53 6.19 -2.07
CA ALA A 125 21.73 6.75 -1.45
C ALA A 125 22.22 5.92 -0.24
N ASN A 126 21.40 4.96 0.22
CA ASN A 126 21.68 4.14 1.39
C ASN A 126 22.22 2.77 0.95
N GLU A 127 23.50 2.49 1.22
CA GLU A 127 24.14 1.20 0.89
C GLU A 127 23.46 0.00 1.59
N ASP A 128 22.83 0.23 2.74
CA ASP A 128 22.08 -0.79 3.48
C ASP A 128 20.68 -1.08 2.89
N PHE A 129 20.26 -0.36 1.85
CA PHE A 129 18.94 -0.54 1.26
C PHE A 129 18.84 -1.86 0.51
N LYS A 130 18.18 -2.83 1.14
CA LYS A 130 17.85 -4.11 0.53
C LYS A 130 16.44 -4.02 -0.04
N ALA A 131 16.32 -3.89 -1.37
CA ALA A 131 15.07 -3.95 -2.14
C ALA A 131 14.44 -5.37 -2.08
N SER A 132 14.12 -5.80 -0.86
CA SER A 132 13.61 -7.12 -0.53
C SER A 132 12.23 -7.37 -1.15
N ASN A 133 11.83 -8.63 -1.22
CA ASN A 133 10.48 -9.02 -1.69
C ASN A 133 9.37 -8.29 -0.91
N GLY A 134 9.51 -8.18 0.41
CA GLY A 134 8.54 -7.48 1.24
C GLY A 134 8.51 -5.97 1.02
N TRP A 135 9.64 -5.36 0.62
CA TRP A 135 9.68 -3.96 0.24
C TRP A 135 8.98 -3.75 -1.11
N LEU A 136 9.31 -4.55 -2.13
CA LEU A 136 8.69 -4.50 -3.45
C LEU A 136 7.18 -4.67 -3.36
N GLN A 137 6.70 -5.66 -2.61
CA GLN A 137 5.27 -5.88 -2.42
C GLN A 137 4.56 -4.66 -1.82
N ARG A 138 5.17 -4.03 -0.80
CA ARG A 138 4.61 -2.82 -0.18
C ARG A 138 4.64 -1.61 -1.10
N PHE A 139 5.66 -1.50 -1.94
CA PHE A 139 5.74 -0.49 -2.99
C PHE A 139 4.59 -0.68 -3.98
N MET A 140 4.44 -1.89 -4.54
CA MET A 140 3.38 -2.19 -5.50
C MET A 140 1.97 -1.92 -4.94
N ILE A 141 1.69 -2.31 -3.69
CA ILE A 141 0.41 -2.02 -3.05
C ILE A 141 0.18 -0.51 -2.89
N ARG A 142 1.22 0.26 -2.55
CA ARG A 142 1.10 1.71 -2.34
C ARG A 142 0.76 2.46 -3.62
N HIS A 143 1.38 2.07 -4.74
CA HIS A 143 1.15 2.68 -6.05
C HIS A 143 0.03 2.00 -6.86
N GLY A 144 -0.76 1.11 -6.23
CA GLY A 144 -1.91 0.47 -6.88
C GLY A 144 -1.57 -0.56 -7.96
N LEU A 145 -0.33 -1.04 -8.00
CA LEU A 145 0.15 -2.06 -8.96
C LEU A 145 -0.19 -3.49 -8.52
N ALA A 146 -0.54 -3.68 -7.25
CA ALA A 146 -0.97 -4.95 -6.70
C ALA A 146 -2.10 -4.75 -5.69
N PRO A 147 -3.06 -5.70 -5.60
CA PRO A 147 -4.09 -5.65 -4.58
C PRO A 147 -3.47 -5.79 -3.19
N PRO A 148 -4.03 -5.13 -2.17
CA PRO A 148 -3.59 -5.33 -0.80
C PRO A 148 -3.83 -6.80 -0.41
N THR A 149 -2.78 -7.47 0.08
CA THR A 149 -2.91 -8.85 0.57
C THR A 149 -3.98 -8.94 1.64
N ARG A 150 -4.59 -10.13 1.81
CA ARG A 150 -5.69 -10.43 2.76
C ARG A 150 -5.47 -9.90 4.19
N ASN A 151 -4.23 -9.71 4.63
CA ASN A 151 -3.87 -9.16 5.95
C ASN A 151 -3.67 -7.63 5.99
N GLN A 152 -3.76 -6.94 4.85
CA GLN A 152 -3.59 -5.50 4.69
C GLN A 152 -4.81 -4.84 4.05
N LYS A 153 -5.98 -5.49 4.04
CA LYS A 153 -7.20 -4.99 3.38
C LYS A 153 -7.52 -3.56 3.82
N THR A 154 -7.03 -2.59 3.06
CA THR A 154 -7.60 -1.26 2.97
C THR A 154 -8.98 -1.47 2.37
N SER A 155 -10.00 -0.93 3.03
CA SER A 155 -11.37 -1.07 2.60
C SER A 155 -11.62 -0.18 1.38
N ALA A 156 -11.18 -0.62 0.20
CA ALA A 156 -11.63 -0.14 -1.10
C ALA A 156 -11.35 -1.24 -2.15
N SER A 157 -12.35 -1.46 -3.00
CA SER A 157 -12.49 -2.39 -4.13
C SER A 157 -12.63 -3.90 -3.86
N GLU A 158 -13.79 -4.41 -4.26
CA GLU A 158 -14.08 -5.81 -4.58
C GLU A 158 -13.92 -5.97 -6.10
N SER A 159 -12.96 -6.76 -6.57
CA SER A 159 -13.10 -7.54 -7.82
C SER A 159 -12.05 -8.64 -7.87
N SER A 160 -12.48 -9.78 -8.39
CA SER A 160 -11.77 -11.04 -8.65
C SER A 160 -10.29 -10.90 -9.07
N SER A 161 -9.38 -11.64 -8.42
CA SER A 161 -8.21 -12.21 -9.11
C SER A 161 -7.51 -13.25 -8.24
N GLY A 162 -7.88 -14.51 -8.40
CA GLY A 162 -7.10 -15.65 -7.90
C GLY A 162 -6.07 -16.18 -8.92
N GLY A 163 -5.93 -15.56 -10.09
CA GLY A 163 -5.12 -16.11 -11.18
C GLY A 163 -3.74 -15.47 -11.35
N PHE A 164 -3.53 -14.26 -10.82
CA PHE A 164 -2.29 -13.51 -11.08
C PHE A 164 -1.15 -13.84 -10.11
N GLU A 165 -1.47 -14.15 -8.84
CA GLU A 165 -0.47 -14.53 -7.83
C GLU A 165 0.22 -15.85 -8.19
N ASP A 166 -0.53 -16.81 -8.74
CA ASP A 166 0.00 -18.08 -9.24
C ASP A 166 0.88 -17.86 -10.48
N LEU A 167 0.50 -16.95 -11.38
CA LEU A 167 1.30 -16.61 -12.56
C LEU A 167 2.64 -15.97 -12.18
N LEU A 168 2.65 -15.09 -11.17
CA LEU A 168 3.87 -14.42 -10.70
C LEU A 168 4.81 -15.40 -10.00
N ASN A 169 4.28 -16.31 -9.17
CA ASN A 169 5.07 -17.37 -8.54
C ASN A 169 5.62 -18.35 -9.58
N GLN A 170 4.84 -18.67 -10.60
CA GLN A 170 5.27 -19.51 -11.72
C GLN A 170 6.37 -18.83 -12.56
N LEU A 171 6.27 -17.52 -12.82
CA LEU A 171 7.33 -16.78 -13.51
C LEU A 171 8.62 -16.69 -12.69
N LEU A 172 8.50 -16.54 -11.36
CA LEU A 172 9.66 -16.52 -10.46
C LEU A 172 10.40 -17.86 -10.51
N GLN A 173 9.67 -18.98 -10.44
CA GLN A 173 10.25 -20.33 -10.56
C GLN A 173 10.89 -20.58 -11.93
N GLN A 174 10.29 -20.06 -13.00
CA GLN A 174 10.87 -20.16 -14.35
C GLN A 174 12.19 -19.39 -14.48
N SER A 175 12.36 -18.27 -13.78
CA SER A 175 13.61 -17.52 -13.79
C SER A 175 14.75 -18.23 -13.04
N GLU A 176 14.44 -18.97 -11.96
CA GLU A 176 15.41 -19.78 -11.23
C GLU A 176 15.86 -21.01 -12.02
N LEU A 177 14.98 -21.60 -12.85
CA LEU A 177 15.32 -22.74 -13.71
C LEU A 177 16.11 -22.35 -14.97
N LYS A 178 16.03 -21.10 -15.44
CA LYS A 178 16.76 -20.62 -16.62
C LYS A 178 18.24 -20.35 -16.35
N GLU A 179 18.58 -19.99 -15.11
CA GLU A 179 19.97 -19.80 -14.64
C GLU A 179 20.74 -21.13 -14.50
N LEU A 180 20.04 -22.28 -14.53
CA LEU A 180 20.64 -23.61 -14.42
C LEU A 180 20.98 -24.29 -15.77
N ILE A 181 20.54 -23.73 -16.91
CA ILE A 181 20.66 -24.37 -18.24
C ILE A 181 21.58 -23.59 -19.22
N GLY A 182 22.00 -22.36 -18.89
CA GLY A 182 22.75 -21.50 -19.81
C GLY A 182 24.27 -21.71 -19.85
N VAL A 183 24.76 -22.83 -20.37
CA VAL A 183 26.13 -22.93 -20.95
C VAL A 183 26.03 -23.28 -22.43
N GLY A 184 26.51 -22.37 -23.27
CA GLY A 184 27.06 -22.68 -24.59
C GLY A 184 26.16 -22.39 -25.79
N GLY A 185 26.60 -21.50 -26.68
CA GLY A 185 26.09 -21.42 -28.05
C GLY A 185 26.20 -20.06 -28.71
N GLU A 186 27.38 -19.77 -29.23
CA GLU A 186 27.71 -18.65 -30.11
C GLU A 186 27.26 -18.94 -31.57
N VAL A 187 27.20 -17.88 -32.39
CA VAL A 187 27.29 -17.82 -33.87
C VAL A 187 25.98 -17.70 -34.69
N GLY A 188 25.88 -16.59 -35.44
CA GLY A 188 25.65 -16.65 -36.89
C GLY A 188 24.47 -15.83 -37.41
N GLY A 189 24.74 -14.84 -38.27
CA GLY A 189 23.75 -13.98 -38.92
C GLY A 189 22.90 -14.67 -39.99
N VAL A 190 21.90 -13.95 -40.50
CA VAL A 190 21.72 -13.54 -41.91
C VAL A 190 20.43 -12.70 -41.99
N GLU A 191 20.52 -11.67 -42.82
CA GLU A 191 19.52 -10.71 -43.25
C GLU A 191 18.34 -11.37 -43.97
N GLU A 192 17.13 -10.86 -43.78
CA GLU A 192 16.11 -10.87 -44.85
C GLU A 192 15.12 -9.73 -44.58
N GLU A 193 15.12 -8.79 -45.53
CA GLU A 193 14.22 -7.64 -45.63
C GLU A 193 12.87 -8.13 -46.21
N GLU A 194 11.76 -7.84 -45.53
CA GLU A 194 10.44 -7.85 -46.17
C GLU A 194 9.85 -6.43 -46.09
N GLU A 195 9.75 -5.79 -47.26
CA GLU A 195 9.04 -4.53 -47.49
C GLU A 195 7.54 -4.74 -47.27
N GLU A 196 6.95 -4.12 -46.24
CA GLU A 196 5.50 -4.01 -46.12
C GLU A 196 5.03 -2.71 -46.82
N GLU A 197 4.26 -2.90 -47.89
CA GLU A 197 3.71 -1.88 -48.78
C GLU A 197 2.82 -0.88 -48.02
N ALA A 198 3.21 0.41 -48.03
CA ALA A 198 2.40 1.50 -47.49
C ALA A 198 1.20 1.78 -48.41
N GLY A 199 -0.01 1.43 -47.95
CA GLY A 199 -1.26 1.83 -48.59
C GLY A 199 -1.41 3.37 -48.66
N PRO A 200 -2.09 3.90 -49.69
CA PRO A 200 -2.12 5.33 -49.95
C PRO A 200 -2.82 6.14 -48.84
N PRO A 201 -2.40 7.40 -48.58
CA PRO A 201 -2.94 8.22 -47.50
C PRO A 201 -4.43 8.48 -47.68
N ILE A 202 -5.22 8.23 -46.63
CA ILE A 202 -6.64 8.56 -46.57
C ILE A 202 -6.76 10.08 -46.46
N ASP A 203 -7.20 10.74 -47.54
CA ASP A 203 -7.51 12.17 -47.56
C ASP A 203 -8.80 12.44 -46.74
N MET A 204 -8.59 12.76 -45.46
CA MET A 204 -9.62 13.13 -44.49
C MET A 204 -10.47 14.35 -44.92
N GLY A 205 -10.04 15.13 -45.91
CA GLY A 205 -10.80 16.27 -46.44
C GLY A 205 -12.06 15.86 -47.21
N ALA A 206 -12.00 14.74 -47.94
CA ALA A 206 -13.13 14.26 -48.75
C ALA A 206 -14.23 13.59 -47.90
N GLU A 207 -13.87 12.98 -46.76
CA GLU A 207 -14.86 12.37 -45.84
C GLU A 207 -15.69 13.42 -45.09
N LEU A 208 -15.11 14.56 -44.72
CA LEU A 208 -15.82 15.61 -43.97
C LEU A 208 -16.91 16.32 -44.81
N GLN A 209 -16.72 16.45 -46.13
CA GLN A 209 -17.76 17.02 -47.01
C GLN A 209 -18.96 16.07 -47.19
N LYS A 210 -18.73 14.76 -47.12
CA LYS A 210 -19.79 13.74 -47.22
C LYS A 210 -20.66 13.68 -45.97
N LEU A 211 -20.12 14.11 -44.82
CA LEU A 211 -20.78 14.05 -43.52
C LEU A 211 -21.59 15.32 -43.21
N LEU A 212 -21.20 16.49 -43.72
CA LEU A 212 -21.98 17.74 -43.56
C LEU A 212 -23.16 17.89 -44.54
N GLY A 213 -23.26 17.07 -45.60
CA GLY A 213 -24.36 17.13 -46.57
C GLY A 213 -25.68 16.47 -46.14
N LYS A 214 -25.78 15.93 -44.91
CA LYS A 214 -26.95 15.18 -44.43
C LYS A 214 -27.77 15.87 -43.33
N PHE A 215 -27.47 17.14 -43.03
CA PHE A 215 -28.20 17.94 -42.03
C PHE A 215 -28.79 19.24 -42.60
N GLY A 216 -29.34 19.17 -43.82
CA GLY A 216 -30.22 20.19 -44.37
C GLY A 216 -31.44 19.50 -44.98
N ASP A 217 -32.63 19.98 -44.63
CA ASP A 217 -33.96 19.52 -45.04
C ASP A 217 -34.56 18.34 -44.25
N ASN A 218 -35.01 18.62 -43.02
CA ASN A 218 -36.42 18.49 -42.60
C ASN A 218 -36.64 19.11 -41.20
#